data_AF-A0A2K8L1L8-F1
#
_entry.id   AF-A0A2K8L1L8-F1
#
_cell.length_a   1.000
_cell.length_b   1.000
_cell.length_c   1.000
_cell.angle_alpha   90.00
_cell.angle_beta   90.00
_cell.angle_gamma   90.00
#
_symmetry.space_group_name_H-M   'P 1'
#
loop_
_entity.id
_entity.type
_entity.pdbx_description
1 polymer ?
#
loop_
_entity_poly.entity_id
_entity_poly.type
_entity_poly.pdbx_seq_one_letter_code
_entity_poly.pdbx_strand_id
1 'polypeptide(L)'
;MLGGVSPKALLAGVMVAGFLVSLPIWMASTPEDKQHLSQSAVKKMVEQNVDLLDFEPEEKEELRRMLQPGPVDDVPDFERDVWVKDIVQTISPWVPDEKEAETIARWVYVYSKHFDLSPELVLGVIAVESRFDHFAVSNVGAIGLMQVMPFWKNELGSPSDNLLEIETNLRYGCAILRHYIDRYNHLDRALAAYNGSLGKQKYPNKIYKSMKKFKATDFGI
;
A
#
# COMPACT_ATOMS: atom_id res chain seq x y z
N MET A 1 18.02 -2.12 41.49
CA MET A 1 17.18 -0.96 41.17
C MET A 1 16.97 -0.95 39.67
N LEU A 2 15.79 -1.38 39.22
CA LEU A 2 15.44 -1.59 37.81
C LEU A 2 14.70 -0.36 37.31
N GLY A 3 15.29 0.36 36.35
CA GLY A 3 14.69 1.52 35.70
C GLY A 3 13.54 1.10 34.80
N GLY A 4 12.33 1.50 35.18
CA GLY A 4 11.10 1.25 34.42
C GLY A 4 11.04 2.09 33.15
N VAL A 5 10.71 1.42 32.04
CA VAL A 5 10.36 2.06 30.77
C VAL A 5 8.96 2.67 30.92
N SER A 6 8.75 3.89 30.41
CA SER A 6 7.50 4.63 30.61
C SER A 6 6.32 3.96 29.88
N PRO A 7 5.09 4.01 30.43
CA PRO A 7 3.88 3.42 29.83
C PRO A 7 3.44 3.99 28.46
N LYS A 8 4.15 4.98 27.91
CA LYS A 8 3.84 5.61 26.61
C LYS A 8 4.54 4.95 25.41
N ALA A 9 5.29 3.86 25.64
CA ALA A 9 5.98 3.11 24.58
C ALA A 9 5.23 1.84 24.12
N LEU A 10 4.02 1.60 24.61
CA LEU A 10 3.20 0.44 24.24
C LEU A 10 1.84 0.89 23.71
N LEU A 11 1.76 1.14 22.38
CA LEU A 11 0.57 0.95 21.52
C LEU A 11 0.83 1.47 20.10
N ALA A 12 2.06 1.39 19.61
CA ALA A 12 2.39 1.64 18.21
C ALA A 12 2.25 0.33 17.43
N GLY A 13 1.08 0.08 16.84
CA GLY A 13 0.89 -1.09 16.00
C GLY A 13 -0.56 -1.53 15.88
N VAL A 14 -1.40 -0.72 15.24
CA VAL A 14 -2.71 -1.21 14.82
C VAL A 14 -2.70 -1.68 13.38
N MET A 15 -2.50 -2.99 13.31
CA MET A 15 -3.16 -3.98 12.45
C MET A 15 -3.78 -3.46 11.14
N VAL A 16 -3.03 -3.52 10.05
CA VAL A 16 -3.58 -3.77 8.70
C VAL A 16 -3.56 -5.28 8.37
N ALA A 17 -3.21 -6.16 9.33
CA ALA A 17 -3.35 -7.62 9.17
C ALA A 17 -3.64 -8.40 10.46
N GLY A 18 -4.41 -7.82 11.39
CA GLY A 18 -4.60 -8.38 12.73
C GLY A 18 -6.04 -8.82 13.02
N PHE A 19 -6.43 -9.92 12.41
CA PHE A 19 -7.66 -10.66 12.73
C PHE A 19 -7.52 -11.53 14.00
N LEU A 20 -6.50 -11.36 14.84
CA LEU A 20 -6.14 -12.38 15.86
C LEU A 20 -6.48 -12.07 17.32
N VAL A 21 -7.30 -11.06 17.62
CA VAL A 21 -7.72 -10.79 19.02
C VAL A 21 -9.22 -11.01 19.29
N SER A 22 -10.07 -11.28 18.27
CA SER A 22 -11.52 -11.47 18.45
C SER A 22 -12.05 -12.90 18.24
N LEU A 23 -11.17 -13.88 17.99
CA LEU A 23 -11.53 -15.28 17.74
C LEU A 23 -12.49 -15.92 18.78
N PRO A 24 -12.41 -15.64 20.09
CA PRO A 24 -13.30 -16.30 21.06
C PRO A 24 -14.77 -15.90 20.92
N ILE A 25 -15.06 -14.68 20.44
CA ILE A 25 -16.44 -14.16 20.35
C ILE A 25 -17.07 -14.53 19.00
N TRP A 26 -16.31 -14.42 17.90
CA TRP A 26 -16.80 -14.71 16.54
C TRP A 26 -17.22 -16.17 16.33
N MET A 27 -16.59 -17.13 17.00
CA MET A 27 -16.97 -18.55 16.89
C MET A 27 -18.28 -18.90 17.60
N ALA A 28 -18.77 -18.05 18.51
CA ALA A 28 -19.97 -18.30 19.31
C ALA A 28 -21.21 -17.52 18.84
N SER A 29 -21.11 -16.71 17.77
CA SER A 29 -22.19 -15.82 17.31
C SER A 29 -23.02 -16.39 16.16
N THR A 30 -24.29 -15.98 16.08
CA THR A 30 -25.20 -16.33 14.98
C THR A 30 -24.79 -15.66 13.66
N PRO A 31 -25.30 -16.10 12.49
CA PRO A 31 -25.00 -15.47 11.20
C PRO A 31 -25.40 -13.99 11.14
N GLU A 32 -26.57 -13.60 11.69
CA GLU A 32 -26.97 -12.20 11.76
C GLU A 32 -26.06 -11.40 12.71
N ASP A 33 -25.72 -11.97 13.88
CA ASP A 33 -24.78 -11.35 14.82
C ASP A 33 -23.40 -11.16 14.17
N LYS A 34 -22.92 -12.11 13.37
CA LYS A 34 -21.63 -11.99 12.65
C LYS A 34 -21.65 -10.86 11.63
N GLN A 35 -22.78 -10.60 10.98
CA GLN A 35 -22.91 -9.51 10.01
C GLN A 35 -23.02 -8.15 10.70
N HIS A 36 -23.80 -8.06 11.77
CA HIS A 36 -23.91 -6.85 12.59
C HIS A 36 -22.62 -6.57 13.39
N LEU A 37 -21.93 -7.59 13.92
CA LEU A 37 -20.63 -7.48 14.58
C LEU A 37 -19.52 -7.18 13.58
N SER A 38 -19.56 -7.71 12.35
CA SER A 38 -18.64 -7.31 11.28
C SER A 38 -18.79 -5.82 10.99
N GLN A 39 -19.99 -5.33 10.70
CA GLN A 39 -20.19 -3.93 10.36
C GLN A 39 -19.94 -2.99 11.53
N SER A 40 -20.39 -3.35 12.75
CA SER A 40 -20.19 -2.53 13.94
C SER A 40 -18.78 -2.62 14.52
N ALA A 41 -18.11 -3.78 14.49
CA ALA A 41 -16.72 -3.90 14.92
C ALA A 41 -15.75 -3.35 13.87
N VAL A 42 -16.03 -3.50 12.57
CA VAL A 42 -15.24 -2.80 11.52
C VAL A 42 -15.45 -1.30 11.64
N LYS A 43 -16.69 -0.80 11.77
CA LYS A 43 -16.93 0.63 11.97
C LYS A 43 -16.31 1.15 13.26
N LYS A 44 -16.45 0.43 14.38
CA LYS A 44 -15.86 0.81 15.67
C LYS A 44 -14.35 0.67 15.69
N MET A 45 -13.77 -0.28 14.95
CA MET A 45 -12.33 -0.45 14.80
C MET A 45 -11.77 0.58 13.81
N VAL A 46 -12.50 0.95 12.76
CA VAL A 46 -12.20 2.11 11.92
C VAL A 46 -12.28 3.37 12.78
N GLU A 47 -13.35 3.63 13.53
CA GLU A 47 -13.48 4.80 14.41
C GLU A 47 -12.40 4.83 15.51
N GLN A 48 -12.08 3.69 16.14
CA GLN A 48 -11.02 3.57 17.14
C GLN A 48 -9.60 3.60 16.54
N ASN A 49 -9.45 3.38 15.21
CA ASN A 49 -8.18 3.47 14.49
C ASN A 49 -8.07 4.70 13.59
N VAL A 50 -9.14 5.48 13.44
CA VAL A 50 -9.13 6.80 12.80
C VAL A 50 -8.54 7.81 13.78
N ASP A 51 -8.72 7.61 15.08
CA ASP A 51 -7.92 8.24 16.15
C ASP A 51 -6.43 7.79 16.15
N LEU A 52 -6.02 6.83 15.30
CA LEU A 52 -4.60 6.44 15.12
C LEU A 52 -3.92 7.06 13.91
N LEU A 53 -4.66 7.81 13.10
CA LEU A 53 -4.06 8.75 12.16
C LEU A 53 -3.74 10.02 12.95
N ASP A 54 -2.85 9.90 13.94
CA ASP A 54 -2.19 11.02 14.61
C ASP A 54 -1.20 11.65 13.61
N PHE A 55 -1.75 12.05 12.46
CA PHE A 55 -1.11 12.85 11.46
C PHE A 55 -1.25 14.27 11.92
N GLU A 56 -0.10 14.92 12.06
CA GLU A 56 -0.06 16.34 12.29
C GLU A 56 -0.79 17.05 11.12
N PRO A 57 -1.42 18.21 11.34
CA PRO A 57 -2.12 18.94 10.28
C PRO A 57 -1.26 19.15 9.02
N GLU A 58 0.04 19.37 9.19
CA GLU A 58 1.02 19.52 8.11
C GLU A 58 1.17 18.24 7.28
N GLU A 59 1.20 17.06 7.92
CA GLU A 59 1.29 15.76 7.24
C GLU A 59 0.02 15.47 6.44
N LYS A 60 -1.15 15.83 6.98
CA LYS A 60 -2.43 15.69 6.24
C LYS A 60 -2.42 16.56 4.98
N GLU A 61 -1.89 17.78 5.07
CA GLU A 61 -1.82 18.70 3.93
C GLU A 61 -0.80 18.25 2.89
N GLU A 62 0.34 17.71 3.31
CA GLU A 62 1.29 17.05 2.43
C GLU A 62 0.66 15.86 1.71
N LEU A 63 0.03 14.94 2.44
CA LEU A 63 -0.66 13.79 1.86
C LEU A 63 -1.75 14.20 0.88
N ARG A 64 -2.58 15.21 1.20
CA ARG A 64 -3.59 15.73 0.25
C ARG A 64 -2.98 16.21 -1.05
N ARG A 65 -1.81 16.87 -1.00
CA ARG A 65 -1.08 17.32 -2.18
C ARG A 65 -0.52 16.14 -2.97
N MET A 66 0.08 15.16 -2.30
CA MET A 66 0.61 13.94 -2.93
C MET A 66 -0.50 13.09 -3.57
N LEU A 67 -1.71 13.13 -3.02
CA LEU A 67 -2.90 12.42 -3.54
C LEU A 67 -3.65 13.21 -4.62
N GLN A 68 -3.10 14.30 -5.16
CA GLN A 68 -3.62 14.87 -6.41
C GLN A 68 -3.03 14.13 -7.62
N PRO A 69 -3.75 14.03 -8.75
CA PRO A 69 -3.21 13.48 -9.99
C PRO A 69 -1.82 14.06 -10.30
N GLY A 70 -0.88 13.16 -10.60
CA GLY A 70 0.53 13.49 -10.81
C GLY A 70 0.81 14.00 -12.23
N PRO A 71 2.08 13.95 -12.67
CA PRO A 71 2.46 14.41 -14.01
C PRO A 71 1.73 13.62 -15.09
N VAL A 72 1.36 14.32 -16.17
CA VAL A 72 0.77 13.73 -17.37
C VAL A 72 1.84 12.94 -18.11
N ASP A 73 1.50 11.70 -18.50
CA ASP A 73 2.40 10.76 -19.19
C ASP A 73 2.51 11.02 -20.71
N ASP A 74 2.47 12.28 -21.14
CA ASP A 74 2.46 12.65 -22.56
C ASP A 74 3.84 12.99 -23.14
N VAL A 75 4.86 13.12 -22.28
CA VAL A 75 6.24 13.35 -22.71
C VAL A 75 6.87 12.04 -23.18
N PRO A 76 7.47 12.00 -24.38
CA PRO A 76 8.27 10.86 -24.83
C PRO A 76 9.44 10.60 -23.88
N ASP A 77 9.56 9.36 -23.39
CA ASP A 77 10.63 8.91 -22.51
C ASP A 77 11.13 7.54 -23.01
N PHE A 78 12.29 7.53 -23.65
CA PHE A 78 12.87 6.31 -24.20
C PHE A 78 13.31 5.33 -23.10
N GLU A 79 13.78 5.83 -21.95
CA GLU A 79 14.16 4.98 -20.81
C GLU A 79 12.91 4.26 -20.28
N ARG A 80 11.79 4.98 -20.15
CA ARG A 80 10.50 4.40 -19.78
C ARG A 80 10.09 3.33 -20.78
N ASP A 81 10.14 3.62 -22.07
CA ASP A 81 9.64 2.71 -23.10
C ASP A 81 10.45 1.40 -23.16
N VAL A 82 11.76 1.46 -22.94
CA VAL A 82 12.62 0.26 -22.81
C VAL A 82 12.27 -0.51 -21.53
N TRP A 83 12.30 0.18 -20.38
CA TRP A 83 12.01 -0.44 -19.09
C TRP A 83 10.61 -1.08 -19.04
N VAL A 84 9.60 -0.44 -19.63
CA VAL A 84 8.22 -0.96 -19.70
C VAL A 84 8.17 -2.29 -20.42
N LYS A 85 8.87 -2.45 -21.55
CA LYS A 85 8.89 -3.72 -22.29
C LYS A 85 9.45 -4.86 -21.44
N ASP A 86 10.50 -4.58 -20.67
CA ASP A 86 11.14 -5.58 -19.83
C ASP A 86 10.24 -6.02 -18.68
N ILE A 87 9.55 -5.06 -18.07
CA ILE A 87 8.59 -5.34 -17.01
C ILE A 87 7.36 -6.05 -17.53
N VAL A 88 6.82 -5.69 -18.69
CA VAL A 88 5.70 -6.40 -19.32
C VAL A 88 6.01 -7.89 -19.46
N GLN A 89 7.20 -8.23 -19.98
CA GLN A 89 7.63 -9.62 -20.07
C GLN A 89 7.75 -10.27 -18.70
N THR A 90 8.30 -9.56 -17.72
CA THR A 90 8.51 -10.04 -16.36
C THR A 90 7.20 -10.34 -15.62
N ILE A 91 6.16 -9.52 -15.82
CA ILE A 91 4.87 -9.65 -15.12
C ILE A 91 3.82 -10.45 -15.89
N SER A 92 4.08 -10.81 -17.15
CA SER A 92 3.19 -11.61 -18.00
C SER A 92 2.65 -12.91 -17.37
N PRO A 93 3.35 -13.61 -16.45
CA PRO A 93 2.77 -14.78 -15.78
C PRO A 93 1.64 -14.44 -14.80
N TRP A 94 1.52 -13.19 -14.37
CA TRP A 94 0.46 -12.68 -13.49
C TRP A 94 -0.55 -11.81 -14.23
N VAL A 95 -0.13 -11.11 -15.28
CA VAL A 95 -0.97 -10.21 -16.08
C VAL A 95 -0.90 -10.65 -17.54
N PRO A 96 -1.78 -11.58 -17.98
CA PRO A 96 -1.74 -12.11 -19.34
C PRO A 96 -2.17 -11.11 -20.42
N ASP A 97 -2.97 -10.10 -20.06
CA ASP A 97 -3.33 -9.02 -20.97
C ASP A 97 -2.16 -8.03 -21.11
N GLU A 98 -1.61 -7.94 -22.31
CA GLU A 98 -0.42 -7.13 -22.58
C GLU A 98 -0.68 -5.62 -22.38
N LYS A 99 -1.89 -5.13 -22.70
CA LYS A 99 -2.23 -3.71 -22.52
C LYS A 99 -2.36 -3.36 -21.05
N GLU A 100 -2.94 -4.24 -20.25
CA GLU A 100 -2.99 -4.11 -18.80
C GLU A 100 -1.57 -4.12 -18.20
N ALA A 101 -0.73 -5.07 -18.63
CA ALA A 101 0.67 -5.15 -18.19
C ALA A 101 1.46 -3.88 -18.55
N GLU A 102 1.29 -3.37 -19.78
CA GLU A 102 1.88 -2.11 -20.23
C GLU A 102 1.40 -0.93 -19.38
N THR A 103 0.10 -0.87 -19.07
CA THR A 103 -0.50 0.18 -18.25
C THR A 103 0.05 0.15 -16.82
N ILE A 104 0.16 -1.04 -16.21
CA ILE A 104 0.76 -1.21 -14.89
C ILE A 104 2.22 -0.77 -14.91
N ALA A 105 3.03 -1.30 -15.84
CA ALA A 105 4.44 -0.97 -15.93
C ALA A 105 4.65 0.54 -16.10
N ARG A 106 3.97 1.15 -17.07
CA ARG A 106 4.02 2.60 -17.34
C ARG A 106 3.74 3.42 -16.08
N TRP A 107 2.63 3.16 -15.39
CA TRP A 107 2.29 3.94 -14.20
C TRP A 107 3.16 3.63 -12.99
N VAL A 108 3.69 2.41 -12.87
CA VAL A 108 4.73 2.10 -11.88
C VAL A 108 5.94 2.97 -12.12
N TYR A 109 6.44 3.07 -13.35
CA TYR A 109 7.59 3.92 -13.67
C TYR A 109 7.32 5.39 -13.35
N VAL A 110 6.18 5.93 -13.81
CA VAL A 110 5.80 7.34 -13.62
C VAL A 110 5.72 7.69 -12.14
N TYR A 111 4.95 6.92 -11.35
CA TYR A 111 4.79 7.24 -9.92
C TYR A 111 6.00 6.87 -9.08
N SER A 112 6.82 5.89 -9.50
CA SER A 112 8.10 5.64 -8.86
C SER A 112 9.04 6.84 -9.00
N LYS A 113 9.20 7.38 -10.21
CA LYS A 113 10.00 8.61 -10.42
C LYS A 113 9.39 9.81 -9.72
N HIS A 114 8.06 10.00 -9.81
CA HIS A 114 7.38 11.15 -9.21
C HIS A 114 7.55 11.21 -7.68
N PHE A 115 7.51 10.06 -7.01
CA PHE A 115 7.63 9.96 -5.55
C PHE A 115 9.02 9.54 -5.06
N ASP A 116 10.05 9.56 -5.92
CA ASP A 116 11.42 9.13 -5.56
C ASP A 116 11.44 7.76 -4.86
N LEU A 117 10.83 6.77 -5.51
CA LEU A 117 10.78 5.37 -5.10
C LEU A 117 11.51 4.52 -6.15
N SER A 118 12.17 3.45 -5.70
CA SER A 118 12.68 2.43 -6.63
C SER A 118 11.50 1.70 -7.30
N PRO A 119 11.50 1.53 -8.63
CA PRO A 119 10.46 0.75 -9.31
C PRO A 119 10.37 -0.69 -8.80
N GLU A 120 11.50 -1.32 -8.44
CA GLU A 120 11.54 -2.67 -7.87
C GLU A 120 10.82 -2.74 -6.52
N LEU A 121 10.91 -1.67 -5.72
CA LEU A 121 10.18 -1.56 -4.46
C LEU A 121 8.66 -1.58 -4.72
N VAL A 122 8.19 -0.74 -5.64
CA VAL A 122 6.77 -0.64 -6.00
C VAL A 122 6.26 -1.96 -6.57
N LEU A 123 6.96 -2.56 -7.55
CA LEU A 123 6.65 -3.90 -8.08
C LEU A 123 6.66 -4.97 -6.98
N GLY A 124 7.61 -4.87 -6.05
CA GLY A 124 7.73 -5.75 -4.90
C GLY A 124 6.49 -5.70 -3.99
N VAL A 125 5.97 -4.50 -3.72
CA VAL A 125 4.73 -4.26 -2.97
C VAL A 125 3.53 -4.84 -3.73
N ILE A 126 3.34 -4.49 -5.00
CA ILE A 126 2.22 -4.98 -5.82
C ILE A 126 2.18 -6.52 -5.85
N ALA A 127 3.34 -7.14 -6.07
CA ALA A 127 3.45 -8.59 -6.11
C ALA A 127 3.08 -9.28 -4.79
N VAL A 128 3.34 -8.64 -3.64
CA VAL A 128 3.00 -9.17 -2.31
C VAL A 128 1.55 -8.88 -1.92
N GLU A 129 1.03 -7.71 -2.31
CA GLU A 129 -0.30 -7.23 -1.93
C GLU A 129 -1.41 -7.83 -2.79
N SER A 130 -1.29 -7.81 -4.12
CA SER A 130 -2.35 -8.29 -5.01
C SER A 130 -1.91 -9.33 -6.04
N ARG A 131 -0.60 -9.58 -6.17
CA ARG A 131 -0.04 -10.36 -7.30
C ARG A 131 -0.43 -9.76 -8.65
N PHE A 132 -0.41 -8.43 -8.75
CA PHE A 132 -0.75 -7.64 -9.94
C PHE A 132 -2.24 -7.65 -10.34
N ASP A 133 -3.14 -8.17 -9.51
CA ASP A 133 -4.57 -8.04 -9.72
C ASP A 133 -5.05 -6.63 -9.31
N HIS A 134 -5.46 -5.81 -10.28
CA HIS A 134 -5.96 -4.46 -10.00
C HIS A 134 -7.43 -4.43 -9.52
N PHE A 135 -8.15 -5.56 -9.61
CA PHE A 135 -9.49 -5.75 -9.06
C PHE A 135 -9.48 -6.38 -7.66
N ALA A 136 -8.31 -6.70 -7.10
CA ALA A 136 -8.20 -7.36 -5.82
C ALA A 136 -8.87 -6.57 -4.67
N VAL A 137 -9.75 -7.23 -3.92
CA VAL A 137 -10.34 -6.70 -2.69
C VAL A 137 -10.10 -7.66 -1.54
N SER A 138 -9.40 -7.22 -0.50
CA SER A 138 -9.17 -8.06 0.69
C SER A 138 -10.42 -8.18 1.57
N ASN A 139 -10.42 -9.16 2.46
CA ASN A 139 -11.50 -9.36 3.46
C ASN A 139 -11.71 -8.17 4.40
N VAL A 140 -10.73 -7.27 4.52
CA VAL A 140 -10.80 -6.06 5.35
C VAL A 140 -11.03 -4.79 4.53
N GLY A 141 -11.23 -4.92 3.22
CA GLY A 141 -11.63 -3.83 2.33
C GLY A 141 -10.50 -3.07 1.66
N ALA A 142 -9.25 -3.52 1.75
CA ALA A 142 -8.14 -2.97 0.95
C ALA A 142 -8.32 -3.28 -0.55
N ILE A 143 -8.00 -2.33 -1.44
CA ILE A 143 -8.38 -2.38 -2.86
C ILE A 143 -7.15 -2.26 -3.78
N GLY A 144 -7.17 -3.03 -4.88
CA GLY A 144 -6.32 -2.89 -6.06
C GLY A 144 -4.87 -3.32 -5.87
N LEU A 145 -4.01 -2.87 -6.79
CA LEU A 145 -2.63 -3.32 -6.95
C LEU A 145 -1.79 -3.24 -5.67
N MET A 146 -1.88 -2.12 -4.96
CA MET A 146 -1.10 -1.84 -3.75
C MET A 146 -1.93 -1.99 -2.47
N GLN A 147 -3.14 -2.58 -2.57
CA GLN A 147 -4.08 -2.80 -1.46
C GLN A 147 -4.29 -1.55 -0.62
N VAL A 148 -4.71 -0.47 -1.28
CA VAL A 148 -5.00 0.82 -0.63
C VAL A 148 -6.32 0.73 0.14
N MET A 149 -6.31 1.15 1.40
CA MET A 149 -7.53 1.22 2.21
C MET A 149 -8.42 2.41 1.78
N PRO A 150 -9.75 2.23 1.64
CA PRO A 150 -10.67 3.29 1.20
C PRO A 150 -10.66 4.57 2.03
N PHE A 151 -10.28 4.51 3.31
CA PHE A 151 -10.24 5.71 4.15
C PHE A 151 -9.25 6.76 3.62
N TRP A 152 -8.14 6.36 2.98
CA TRP A 152 -7.18 7.30 2.40
C TRP A 152 -7.85 8.19 1.35
N LYS A 153 -8.69 7.58 0.52
CA LYS A 153 -9.51 8.31 -0.45
C LYS A 153 -10.52 9.21 0.24
N ASN A 154 -11.25 8.68 1.21
CA ASN A 154 -12.36 9.39 1.84
C ASN A 154 -11.90 10.60 2.68
N GLU A 155 -10.75 10.51 3.32
CA GLU A 155 -10.25 11.54 4.25
C GLU A 155 -9.29 12.56 3.61
N LEU A 156 -8.48 12.10 2.63
CA LEU A 156 -7.37 12.88 2.07
C LEU A 156 -7.37 12.93 0.54
N GLY A 157 -8.23 12.14 -0.10
CA GLY A 157 -8.31 12.02 -1.54
C GLY A 157 -9.48 12.76 -2.19
N SER A 158 -9.78 12.41 -3.43
CA SER A 158 -10.96 12.92 -4.15
C SER A 158 -12.12 11.91 -4.11
N PRO A 159 -13.38 12.35 -3.92
CA PRO A 159 -14.56 11.49 -4.05
C PRO A 159 -14.71 10.84 -5.43
N SER A 160 -14.19 11.49 -6.48
CA SER A 160 -14.22 10.97 -7.86
C SER A 160 -13.20 9.87 -8.12
N ASP A 161 -12.24 9.66 -7.22
CA ASP A 161 -11.19 8.65 -7.42
C ASP A 161 -11.75 7.23 -7.28
N ASN A 162 -11.28 6.34 -8.16
CA ASN A 162 -11.61 4.92 -8.14
C ASN A 162 -10.34 4.11 -7.88
N LEU A 163 -10.25 3.47 -6.71
CA LEU A 163 -9.08 2.67 -6.31
C LEU A 163 -8.93 1.36 -7.11
N LEU A 164 -9.91 0.97 -7.94
CA LEU A 164 -9.78 -0.13 -8.88
C LEU A 164 -9.05 0.28 -10.16
N GLU A 165 -8.93 1.59 -10.45
CA GLU A 165 -8.17 2.07 -11.60
C GLU A 165 -6.67 1.98 -11.31
N ILE A 166 -5.91 1.41 -12.25
CA ILE A 166 -4.47 1.14 -12.11
C ILE A 166 -3.70 2.41 -11.72
N GLU A 167 -3.90 3.49 -12.47
CA GLU A 167 -3.24 4.78 -12.22
C GLU A 167 -3.53 5.30 -10.81
N THR A 168 -4.83 5.36 -10.46
CA THR A 168 -5.27 5.90 -9.18
C THR A 168 -4.71 5.06 -8.03
N ASN A 169 -4.75 3.73 -8.15
CA ASN A 169 -4.23 2.87 -7.09
C ASN A 169 -2.72 3.05 -6.88
N LEU A 170 -1.94 3.13 -7.97
CA LEU A 170 -0.49 3.34 -7.92
C LEU A 170 -0.15 4.72 -7.35
N ARG A 171 -0.89 5.76 -7.73
CA ARG A 171 -0.74 7.10 -7.17
C ARG A 171 -0.90 7.09 -5.65
N TYR A 172 -2.00 6.51 -5.15
CA TYR A 172 -2.27 6.43 -3.72
C TYR A 172 -1.23 5.58 -2.99
N GLY A 173 -0.96 4.37 -3.48
CA GLY A 173 -0.02 3.46 -2.83
C GLY A 173 1.39 4.03 -2.77
N CYS A 174 1.87 4.67 -3.84
CA CYS A 174 3.18 5.32 -3.86
C CYS A 174 3.23 6.55 -2.95
N ALA A 175 2.19 7.39 -2.95
CA ALA A 175 2.12 8.55 -2.05
C ALA A 175 2.18 8.13 -0.57
N ILE A 176 1.38 7.13 -0.19
CA ILE A 176 1.33 6.59 1.18
C ILE A 176 2.68 5.96 1.56
N LEU A 177 3.29 5.19 0.65
CA LEU A 177 4.58 4.57 0.89
C LEU A 177 5.67 5.62 1.08
N ARG A 178 5.71 6.65 0.23
CA ARG A 178 6.64 7.77 0.32
C ARG A 178 6.50 8.50 1.65
N HIS A 179 5.28 8.87 2.03
CA HIS A 179 4.99 9.49 3.32
C HIS A 179 5.57 8.68 4.50
N TYR A 180 5.40 7.36 4.50
CA TYR A 180 5.98 6.54 5.56
C TYR A 180 7.51 6.44 5.50
N ILE A 181 8.12 6.47 4.33
CA ILE A 181 9.58 6.52 4.22
C ILE A 181 10.09 7.84 4.80
N ASP A 182 9.44 8.96 4.50
CA ASP A 182 9.81 10.28 5.04
C ASP A 182 9.62 10.34 6.55
N ARG A 183 8.49 9.87 7.06
CA ARG A 183 8.19 9.86 8.50
C ARG A 183 9.17 9.02 9.32
N TYR A 184 9.58 7.86 8.81
CA TYR A 184 10.41 6.93 9.58
C TYR A 184 11.90 6.97 9.23
N ASN A 185 12.28 7.54 8.09
CA ASN A 185 13.63 7.57 7.53
C ASN A 185 14.34 6.19 7.51
N HIS A 186 13.54 5.12 7.46
CA HIS A 186 13.99 3.73 7.51
C HIS A 186 13.00 2.86 6.76
N LEU A 187 13.45 2.25 5.65
CA LEU A 187 12.57 1.49 4.75
C LEU A 187 11.85 0.33 5.46
N ASP A 188 12.52 -0.41 6.35
CA ASP A 188 11.90 -1.47 7.14
C ASP A 188 10.69 -0.98 7.95
N ARG A 189 10.85 0.18 8.59
CA ARG A 189 9.80 0.77 9.43
C ARG A 189 8.68 1.32 8.57
N ALA A 190 9.02 1.92 7.43
CA ALA A 190 8.05 2.43 6.48
C ALA A 190 7.18 1.31 5.90
N LEU A 191 7.79 0.21 5.44
CA LEU A 191 7.09 -0.97 4.94
C LEU A 191 6.23 -1.63 6.03
N ALA A 192 6.76 -1.73 7.25
CA ALA A 192 5.98 -2.25 8.37
C ALA A 192 4.79 -1.32 8.70
N ALA A 193 4.94 0.00 8.61
CA ALA A 193 3.85 0.95 8.80
C ALA A 193 2.81 0.88 7.67
N TYR A 194 3.25 0.80 6.41
CA TYR A 194 2.39 0.64 5.23
C TYR A 194 1.44 -0.56 5.38
N ASN A 195 1.96 -1.70 5.84
CA ASN A 195 1.20 -2.91 6.11
C ASN A 195 0.56 -2.97 7.52
N GLY A 196 0.67 -1.91 8.33
CA GLY A 196 0.12 -1.87 9.70
C GLY A 196 0.67 -2.96 10.63
N SER A 197 1.95 -3.30 10.46
CA SER A 197 2.71 -4.28 11.24
C SER A 197 3.96 -3.69 11.90
N LEU A 198 3.93 -2.41 12.26
CA LEU A 198 5.05 -1.66 12.85
C LEU A 198 5.77 -2.46 13.95
N GLY A 199 7.11 -2.46 13.90
CA GLY A 199 7.96 -3.25 14.79
C GLY A 199 8.15 -4.72 14.38
N LYS A 200 7.53 -5.19 13.28
CA LYS A 200 7.68 -6.55 12.76
C LYS A 200 8.43 -6.57 11.43
N GLN A 201 9.39 -7.49 11.30
CA GLN A 201 10.23 -7.63 10.10
C GLN A 201 9.66 -8.59 9.04
N LYS A 202 8.56 -9.30 9.35
CA LYS A 202 7.99 -10.31 8.44
C LYS A 202 7.55 -9.70 7.12
N TYR A 203 6.89 -8.55 7.14
CA TYR A 203 6.43 -7.88 5.93
C TYR A 203 7.58 -7.26 5.13
N PRO A 204 8.48 -6.44 5.71
CA PRO A 204 9.65 -5.93 5.00
C PRO A 204 10.47 -7.04 4.30
N ASN A 205 10.72 -8.16 4.99
CA ASN A 205 11.45 -9.29 4.41
C ASN A 205 10.76 -9.93 3.20
N LYS A 206 9.42 -9.96 3.16
CA LYS A 206 8.68 -10.42 1.97
C LYS A 206 8.91 -9.46 0.79
N ILE A 207 8.86 -8.16 1.05
CA ILE A 207 9.09 -7.13 0.04
C ILE A 207 10.52 -7.23 -0.51
N TYR A 208 11.54 -7.31 0.34
CA TYR A 208 12.93 -7.49 -0.11
C TYR A 208 13.14 -8.76 -0.92
N LYS A 209 12.45 -9.85 -0.58
CA LYS A 209 12.48 -11.08 -1.38
C LYS A 209 11.79 -10.89 -2.73
N SER A 210 10.70 -10.14 -2.77
CA SER A 210 9.94 -9.83 -3.98
C SER A 210 10.75 -8.93 -4.93
N MET A 211 11.34 -7.86 -4.41
CA MET A 211 12.17 -6.90 -5.16
C MET A 211 13.27 -7.57 -5.98
N LYS A 212 13.90 -8.63 -5.44
CA LYS A 212 14.96 -9.38 -6.13
C LYS A 212 14.53 -9.99 -7.47
N LYS A 213 13.23 -10.20 -7.68
CA LYS A 213 12.69 -10.69 -8.96
C LYS A 213 12.69 -9.62 -10.05
N PHE A 214 12.71 -8.36 -9.65
CA PHE A 214 12.61 -7.19 -10.54
C PHE A 214 13.96 -6.45 -10.68
N LYS A 215 14.95 -6.76 -9.83
CA LYS A 215 16.32 -6.21 -9.90
C LYS A 215 17.13 -6.60 -11.15
N ALA A 216 16.62 -7.50 -11.98
CA ALA A 216 17.42 -8.16 -13.03
C ALA A 216 16.96 -7.85 -14.47
N THR A 217 16.16 -6.80 -14.66
CA THR A 217 15.89 -6.23 -15.99
C THR A 217 16.89 -5.13 -16.36
N ASP A 218 18.12 -5.21 -15.84
CA ASP A 218 19.27 -4.46 -16.37
C ASP A 218 19.55 -4.97 -17.79
N PHE A 219 18.93 -4.37 -18.79
CA PHE A 219 19.57 -4.30 -20.10
C PHE A 219 20.81 -3.44 -19.91
N GLY A 220 21.96 -4.11 -19.91
CA GLY A 220 23.26 -3.47 -19.84
C GLY A 220 23.37 -2.35 -20.86
N ILE A 221 23.69 -1.17 -20.34
CA ILE A 221 24.52 -0.18 -21.02
C ILE A 221 25.81 -0.08 -20.22
#